data_AF-A0A2E9M3J5-F1
#
_entry.id   AF-A0A2E9M3J5-F1
#
_cell.length_a   1.000
_cell.length_b   1.000
_cell.length_c   1.000
_cell.angle_alpha   90.00
_cell.angle_beta   90.00
_cell.angle_gamma   90.00
#
_symmetry.space_group_name_H-M   'P 1'
#
loop_
_entity.id
_entity.type
_entity.pdbx_description
1 polymer ?
#
loop_
_entity_poly.entity_id
_entity_poly.type
_entity_poly.pdbx_seq_one_letter_code
_entity_poly.pdbx_strand_id
1 'polypeptide(L)'
;MPIHRLSISVIDTISKIPELSSFEIHKLKNIPLGYLRKNNKTMLGCCRFKKNSRWIKRNKNGKIIEKGKDFWPHGNTLGPDDVRIIDLHPDLFSESRWERLAASVLYHEYLHALGFRHCPTFRKLESLWPDVEARLGTRKVKLNSPMYNLWLQRKK
;
A
#
# COMPACT_ATOMS: atom_id res chain seq x y z
N MET A 1 15.82 9.75 2.48
CA MET A 1 16.09 8.33 2.81
C MET A 1 15.93 7.46 1.57
N PRO A 2 16.78 6.43 1.32
CA PRO A 2 16.59 5.50 0.21
C PRO A 2 15.30 4.67 0.32
N ILE A 3 14.66 4.34 -0.81
CA ILE A 3 13.38 3.62 -0.85
C ILE A 3 13.42 2.25 -0.15
N HIS A 4 14.55 1.54 -0.21
CA HIS A 4 14.72 0.26 0.49
C HIS A 4 14.74 0.45 2.02
N ARG A 5 15.34 1.53 2.52
CA ARG A 5 15.35 1.83 3.97
C ARG A 5 13.97 2.23 4.47
N LEU A 6 13.21 2.98 3.65
CA LEU A 6 11.79 3.26 3.91
C LEU A 6 10.99 1.95 4.04
N SER A 7 11.20 1.02 3.11
CA SER A 7 10.52 -0.28 3.10
C SER A 7 10.69 -1.06 4.40
N ILE A 8 11.93 -1.20 4.87
CA ILE A 8 12.24 -1.89 6.12
C ILE A 8 11.49 -1.24 7.29
N SER A 9 11.60 0.09 7.42
CA SER A 9 10.94 0.83 8.49
C SER A 9 9.41 0.69 8.46
N VAL A 10 8.81 0.68 7.27
CA VAL A 10 7.36 0.49 7.12
C VAL A 10 6.96 -0.94 7.48
N ILE A 11 7.70 -1.95 7.01
CA ILE A 11 7.44 -3.37 7.34
C ILE A 11 7.57 -3.60 8.85
N ASP A 12 8.59 -3.05 9.49
CA ASP A 12 8.77 -3.13 10.95
C ASP A 12 7.61 -2.49 11.72
N THR A 13 7.04 -1.41 11.17
CA THR A 13 5.84 -0.77 11.74
C THR A 13 4.61 -1.64 11.55
N ILE A 14 4.42 -2.20 10.34
CA ILE A 14 3.30 -3.08 10.01
C ILE A 14 3.30 -4.33 10.90
N SER A 15 4.45 -4.95 11.12
CA SER A 15 4.60 -6.15 11.96
C SER A 15 4.17 -5.94 13.42
N LYS A 16 4.07 -4.67 13.88
CA LYS A 16 3.61 -4.32 15.22
C LYS A 16 2.09 -4.10 15.30
N ILE A 17 1.37 -4.10 14.17
CA ILE A 17 -0.08 -3.94 14.12
C ILE A 17 -0.74 -5.31 14.34
N PRO A 18 -1.43 -5.56 15.47
CA PRO A 18 -1.97 -6.88 15.80
C PRO A 18 -2.94 -7.42 14.74
N GLU A 19 -3.75 -6.56 14.13
CA GLU A 19 -4.72 -6.92 13.08
C GLU A 19 -4.07 -7.44 11.81
N LEU A 20 -2.77 -7.21 11.62
CA LEU A 20 -1.99 -7.66 10.46
C LEU A 20 -1.10 -8.88 10.78
N SER A 21 -1.15 -9.40 12.01
CA SER A 21 -0.31 -10.52 12.46
C SER A 21 -0.55 -11.85 11.71
N SER A 22 -1.77 -12.09 11.22
CA SER A 22 -2.13 -13.31 10.49
C SER A 22 -1.75 -13.29 9.01
N PHE A 23 -1.10 -12.21 8.54
CA PHE A 23 -0.77 -12.00 7.14
C PHE A 23 0.70 -12.28 6.85
N GLU A 24 1.02 -12.56 5.59
CA GLU A 24 2.38 -12.84 5.14
C GLU A 24 3.24 -11.57 5.01
N ILE A 25 3.31 -10.76 6.07
CA ILE A 25 4.04 -9.47 6.12
C ILE A 25 5.51 -9.64 5.73
N HIS A 26 6.12 -10.76 6.14
CA HIS A 26 7.51 -11.08 5.81
C HIS A 26 7.78 -11.20 4.31
N LYS A 27 6.77 -11.45 3.47
CA LYS A 27 6.91 -11.51 2.00
C LYS A 27 6.94 -10.13 1.35
N LEU A 28 6.43 -9.09 2.02
CA LEU A 28 6.40 -7.72 1.49
C LEU A 28 7.81 -7.21 1.14
N LYS A 29 8.83 -7.64 1.90
CA LYS A 29 10.24 -7.28 1.65
C LYS A 29 10.77 -7.74 0.28
N ASN A 30 10.14 -8.74 -0.32
CA ASN A 30 10.53 -9.31 -1.61
C ASN A 30 9.90 -8.56 -2.79
N ILE A 31 8.95 -7.65 -2.52
CA ILE A 31 8.27 -6.90 -3.58
C ILE A 31 9.24 -5.85 -4.15
N PRO A 32 9.47 -5.83 -5.48
CA PRO A 32 10.26 -4.78 -6.10
C PRO A 32 9.64 -3.41 -5.85
N LEU A 33 10.48 -2.43 -5.50
CA LEU A 33 10.07 -1.05 -5.33
C LEU A 33 10.66 -0.18 -6.44
N GLY A 34 9.85 0.73 -6.96
CA GLY A 34 10.21 1.61 -8.05
C GLY A 34 9.65 3.02 -7.87
N TYR A 35 9.78 3.81 -8.93
CA TYR A 35 9.28 5.16 -8.99
C TYR A 35 8.23 5.31 -10.08
N LEU A 36 7.16 6.04 -9.76
CA LEU A 36 6.22 6.53 -10.76
C LEU A 36 6.94 7.48 -11.72
N ARG A 37 6.37 7.67 -12.91
CA ARG A 37 6.83 8.72 -13.84
C ARG A 37 6.79 10.08 -13.14
N LYS A 38 7.85 10.88 -13.29
CA LYS A 38 8.00 12.20 -12.62
C LYS A 38 6.78 13.11 -12.78
N ASN A 39 6.15 13.10 -13.95
CA ASN A 39 5.00 13.97 -14.25
C ASN A 39 3.65 13.40 -13.77
N ASN A 40 3.64 12.40 -12.89
CA ASN A 40 2.40 11.82 -12.37
C ASN A 40 1.70 12.83 -11.43
N LYS A 41 0.57 13.40 -11.89
CA LYS A 41 -0.15 14.43 -11.14
C LYS A 41 -1.17 13.87 -10.14
N THR A 42 -1.50 12.58 -10.21
CA THR A 42 -2.72 12.04 -9.58
C THR A 42 -2.42 11.00 -8.50
N MET A 43 -1.34 10.23 -8.62
CA MET A 43 -1.03 9.12 -7.71
C MET A 43 0.24 9.38 -6.91
N LEU A 44 0.20 9.05 -5.63
CA LEU A 44 1.38 9.03 -4.74
C LEU A 44 2.08 7.68 -4.76
N GLY A 45 1.32 6.60 -4.95
CA GLY A 45 1.79 5.22 -5.01
C GLY A 45 0.95 4.42 -6.00
N CYS A 46 1.47 3.28 -6.44
CA CYS A 46 0.73 2.32 -7.24
C CYS A 46 1.30 0.90 -7.07
N CYS A 47 0.49 0.01 -6.49
CA CYS A 47 0.72 -1.42 -6.46
C CYS A 47 0.25 -2.07 -7.78
N ARG A 48 1.19 -2.68 -8.52
CA ARG A 48 0.92 -3.34 -9.81
C ARG A 48 1.10 -4.83 -9.67
N PHE A 49 0.06 -5.59 -9.99
CA PHE A 49 0.11 -7.05 -9.98
C PHE A 49 0.68 -7.65 -11.27
N LYS A 50 1.11 -8.92 -11.20
CA LYS A 50 1.54 -9.72 -12.34
C LYS A 50 0.37 -9.95 -13.31
N LYS A 51 0.67 -10.31 -14.57
CA LYS A 51 -0.36 -10.61 -15.56
C LYS A 51 -1.23 -11.78 -15.06
N ASN A 52 -2.55 -11.67 -15.23
CA ASN A 52 -3.56 -12.64 -14.76
C ASN A 52 -3.81 -12.71 -13.25
N SER A 53 -3.13 -11.91 -12.44
CA SER A 53 -3.51 -11.65 -11.07
C SER A 53 -4.83 -10.89 -11.06
N ARG A 54 -5.89 -11.50 -10.52
CA ARG A 54 -7.23 -10.90 -10.42
C ARG A 54 -7.76 -11.08 -9.01
N TRP A 55 -8.64 -10.17 -8.63
CA TRP A 55 -9.45 -10.26 -7.42
C TRP A 55 -10.53 -11.34 -7.61
N ILE A 56 -10.08 -12.59 -7.52
CA ILE A 56 -10.89 -13.78 -7.72
C ILE A 56 -10.62 -14.77 -6.60
N LYS A 57 -11.68 -15.45 -6.17
CA LYS A 57 -11.57 -16.58 -5.26
C LYS A 57 -11.51 -17.85 -6.10
N ARG A 58 -10.55 -18.72 -5.81
CA ARG A 58 -10.44 -20.04 -6.44
C ARG A 58 -10.70 -21.14 -5.41
N ASN A 59 -11.29 -22.25 -5.85
CA ASN A 59 -11.35 -23.44 -5.00
C ASN A 59 -9.96 -24.13 -4.92
N LYS A 60 -9.88 -25.23 -4.16
CA LYS A 60 -8.64 -26.03 -4.01
C LYS A 60 -8.08 -26.54 -5.35
N ASN A 61 -8.93 -26.67 -6.37
CA ASN A 61 -8.57 -27.15 -7.71
C ASN A 61 -8.24 -26.01 -8.69
N GLY A 62 -8.14 -24.77 -8.21
CA GLY A 62 -7.80 -23.59 -9.04
C GLY A 62 -8.95 -23.02 -9.88
N LYS A 63 -10.16 -23.60 -9.83
CA LYS A 63 -11.33 -23.08 -10.55
C LYS A 63 -11.85 -21.79 -9.91
N ILE A 64 -12.13 -20.78 -10.71
CA ILE A 64 -12.73 -19.52 -10.25
C ILE A 64 -14.13 -19.81 -9.71
N ILE A 65 -14.35 -19.52 -8.43
CA ILE A 65 -15.66 -19.63 -7.78
C ILE A 65 -16.31 -18.27 -7.53
N GLU A 66 -15.52 -17.19 -7.48
CA GLU A 66 -16.04 -15.86 -7.21
C GLU A 66 -15.16 -14.75 -7.82
N LYS A 67 -15.76 -13.64 -8.26
CA LYS A 67 -15.09 -12.43 -8.77
C LYS A 67 -15.65 -11.21 -8.03
N GLY A 68 -14.82 -10.33 -7.48
CA GLY A 68 -15.33 -9.40 -6.45
C GLY A 68 -14.27 -8.68 -5.63
N LYS A 69 -14.75 -7.82 -4.73
CA LYS A 69 -13.96 -6.76 -4.09
C LYS A 69 -13.41 -7.14 -2.70
N ASP A 70 -13.93 -8.22 -2.09
CA ASP A 70 -13.79 -8.56 -0.66
C ASP A 70 -13.46 -10.05 -0.41
N PHE A 71 -12.49 -10.62 -1.12
CA PHE A 71 -12.19 -12.06 -0.97
C PHE A 71 -11.15 -12.42 0.07
N TRP A 72 -10.66 -11.47 0.87
CA TRP A 72 -9.61 -11.76 1.84
C TRP A 72 -10.17 -11.77 3.27
N PRO A 73 -9.81 -12.73 4.16
CA PRO A 73 -8.80 -13.79 4.03
C PRO A 73 -9.41 -15.11 3.53
N HIS A 74 -9.33 -15.38 2.23
CA HIS A 74 -9.65 -16.70 1.70
C HIS A 74 -8.43 -17.30 1.01
N GLY A 75 -8.20 -18.60 1.21
CA GLY A 75 -7.18 -19.33 0.46
C GLY A 75 -7.36 -19.16 -1.05
N ASN A 76 -6.25 -19.07 -1.79
CA ASN A 76 -6.18 -18.88 -3.24
C ASN A 76 -6.71 -17.53 -3.75
N THR A 77 -6.52 -16.45 -2.99
CA THR A 77 -6.76 -15.06 -3.43
C THR A 77 -5.43 -14.30 -3.55
N LEU A 78 -5.44 -13.04 -4.00
CA LEU A 78 -4.22 -12.28 -4.25
C LEU A 78 -3.40 -12.08 -2.97
N GLY A 79 -2.09 -12.25 -3.09
CA GLY A 79 -1.15 -11.94 -2.01
C GLY A 79 0.14 -11.28 -2.50
N PRO A 80 1.13 -11.11 -1.61
CA PRO A 80 2.41 -10.46 -1.94
C PRO A 80 3.11 -11.06 -3.15
N ASP A 81 3.03 -12.39 -3.33
CA ASP A 81 3.67 -13.11 -4.43
C ASP A 81 3.04 -12.80 -5.80
N ASP A 82 1.83 -12.25 -5.84
CA ASP A 82 1.16 -11.80 -7.06
C ASP A 82 1.57 -10.38 -7.48
N VAL A 83 2.29 -9.65 -6.63
CA VAL A 83 2.72 -8.28 -6.91
C VAL A 83 3.92 -8.29 -7.83
N ARG A 84 3.87 -7.46 -8.88
CA ARG A 84 4.97 -7.25 -9.83
C ARG A 84 5.92 -6.16 -9.33
N ILE A 85 5.37 -5.02 -8.89
CA ILE A 85 6.13 -3.86 -8.42
C ILE A 85 5.20 -2.91 -7.65
N ILE A 86 5.75 -2.22 -6.66
CA ILE A 86 5.13 -1.04 -6.05
C ILE A 86 5.95 0.19 -6.44
N ASP A 87 5.29 1.12 -7.13
CA ASP A 87 5.91 2.39 -7.54
C ASP A 87 5.48 3.51 -6.59
N LEU A 88 6.40 4.35 -6.13
CA LEU A 88 6.13 5.55 -5.34
C LEU A 88 6.44 6.82 -6.13
N HIS A 89 5.78 7.94 -5.83
CA HIS A 89 6.05 9.20 -6.49
C HIS A 89 7.47 9.69 -6.13
N PRO A 90 8.34 10.03 -7.11
CA PRO A 90 9.74 10.39 -6.84
C PRO A 90 9.89 11.61 -5.91
N ASP A 91 9.03 12.62 -6.01
CA ASP A 91 9.04 13.79 -5.10
C ASP A 91 8.84 13.44 -3.61
N LEU A 92 8.33 12.26 -3.27
CA LEU A 92 8.28 11.83 -1.86
C LEU A 92 9.69 11.59 -1.27
N PHE A 93 10.71 11.54 -2.13
CA PHE A 93 12.10 11.30 -1.80
C PHE A 93 13.00 12.50 -2.11
N SER A 94 12.44 13.62 -2.61
CA SER A 94 13.24 14.80 -2.95
C SER A 94 13.74 15.55 -1.72
N GLU A 95 12.99 15.50 -0.62
CA GLU A 95 13.30 16.18 0.64
C GLU A 95 12.93 15.29 1.82
N SER A 96 13.74 15.32 2.90
CA SER A 96 13.53 14.50 4.11
C SER A 96 12.17 14.75 4.78
N ARG A 97 11.62 15.96 4.65
CA ARG A 97 10.29 16.32 5.19
C ARG A 97 9.16 15.46 4.62
N TRP A 98 9.34 14.81 3.47
CA TRP A 98 8.30 13.97 2.84
C TRP A 98 8.35 12.50 3.28
N GLU A 99 9.35 12.08 4.06
CA GLU A 99 9.55 10.67 4.43
C GLU A 99 8.36 10.08 5.18
N ARG A 100 7.74 10.86 6.08
CA ARG A 100 6.54 10.44 6.84
C ARG A 100 5.35 10.16 5.90
N LEU A 101 5.15 11.01 4.90
CA LEU A 101 4.12 10.82 3.88
C LEU A 101 4.46 9.63 2.98
N ALA A 102 5.74 9.48 2.59
CA ALA A 102 6.21 8.35 1.81
C ALA A 102 5.93 7.02 2.52
N ALA A 103 6.14 6.97 3.84
CA ALA A 103 5.85 5.79 4.67
C ALA A 103 4.36 5.45 4.66
N SER A 104 3.49 6.44 4.82
CA SER A 104 2.04 6.21 4.78
C SER A 104 1.54 5.77 3.39
N VAL A 105 2.12 6.31 2.33
CA VAL A 105 1.83 5.86 0.95
C VAL A 105 2.30 4.42 0.75
N LEU A 106 3.51 4.06 1.17
CA LEU A 106 4.00 2.69 1.03
C LEU A 106 3.16 1.71 1.85
N TYR A 107 2.72 2.10 3.06
CA TYR A 107 1.79 1.31 3.84
C TYR A 107 0.47 1.04 3.10
N HIS A 108 -0.11 2.07 2.48
CA HIS A 108 -1.31 1.93 1.65
C HIS A 108 -1.11 0.90 0.51
N GLU A 109 0.01 0.99 -0.21
CA GLU A 109 0.31 0.05 -1.29
C GLU A 109 0.62 -1.37 -0.77
N TYR A 110 1.15 -1.50 0.44
CA TYR A 110 1.31 -2.80 1.09
C TYR A 110 -0.03 -3.43 1.50
N LEU A 111 -1.02 -2.66 1.93
CA LEU A 111 -2.36 -3.21 2.12
C LEU A 111 -2.92 -3.74 0.78
N HIS A 112 -2.66 -3.07 -0.33
CA HIS A 112 -2.97 -3.63 -1.65
C HIS A 112 -2.22 -4.93 -1.91
N ALA A 113 -0.91 -4.99 -1.63
CA ALA A 113 -0.10 -6.18 -1.79
C ALA A 113 -0.56 -7.37 -0.93
N LEU A 114 -1.11 -7.10 0.26
CA LEU A 114 -1.71 -8.10 1.14
C LEU A 114 -3.08 -8.60 0.65
N GLY A 115 -3.54 -8.17 -0.52
CA GLY A 115 -4.80 -8.62 -1.07
C GLY A 115 -6.00 -7.86 -0.52
N PHE A 116 -5.86 -6.55 -0.26
CA PHE A 116 -7.00 -5.70 0.04
C PHE A 116 -7.28 -4.67 -1.05
N ARG A 117 -8.56 -4.48 -1.42
CA ARG A 117 -9.02 -3.29 -2.15
C ARG A 117 -9.61 -2.29 -1.17
N HIS A 118 -9.91 -1.06 -1.60
CA HIS A 118 -10.55 -0.01 -0.78
C HIS A 118 -11.98 -0.36 -0.30
N CYS A 119 -12.12 -1.44 0.46
CA CYS A 119 -13.31 -1.90 1.14
C CYS A 119 -13.30 -1.47 2.63
N PRO A 120 -14.37 -1.73 3.41
CA PRO A 120 -14.41 -1.37 4.81
C PRO A 120 -13.23 -1.94 5.62
N THR A 121 -12.85 -3.19 5.39
CA THR A 121 -11.70 -3.82 6.06
C THR A 121 -10.39 -3.11 5.72
N PHE A 122 -10.16 -2.78 4.45
CA PHE A 122 -8.99 -1.98 4.06
C PHE A 122 -8.97 -0.64 4.78
N ARG A 123 -10.11 0.07 4.85
CA ARG A 123 -10.17 1.38 5.51
C ARG A 123 -9.94 1.28 7.00
N LYS A 124 -10.43 0.22 7.64
CA LYS A 124 -10.12 -0.09 9.04
C LYS A 124 -8.61 -0.29 9.22
N LEU A 125 -7.99 -1.15 8.40
CA LEU A 125 -6.55 -1.41 8.48
C LEU A 125 -5.73 -0.16 8.19
N GLU A 126 -6.02 0.56 7.11
CA GLU A 126 -5.35 1.81 6.73
C GLU A 126 -5.39 2.86 7.87
N SER A 127 -6.47 2.88 8.65
CA SER A 127 -6.60 3.79 9.79
C SER A 127 -5.67 3.47 10.97
N LEU A 128 -5.09 2.27 11.02
CA LEU A 128 -4.15 1.83 12.05
C LEU A 128 -2.73 2.35 11.86
N TRP A 129 -2.44 3.03 10.73
CA TRP A 129 -1.14 3.68 10.56
C TRP A 129 -0.86 4.66 11.71
N PRO A 130 0.26 4.52 12.45
CA PRO A 130 0.44 5.25 13.71
C PRO A 130 0.64 6.74 13.53
N ASP A 131 1.21 7.18 12.41
CA ASP A 131 1.40 8.60 12.12
C ASP A 131 0.11 9.24 11.62
N VAL A 132 -0.66 9.80 12.57
CA VAL A 132 -1.95 10.47 12.32
C VAL A 132 -1.83 11.65 11.35
N GLU A 133 -0.70 12.36 11.33
CA GLU A 133 -0.52 13.56 10.51
C GLU A 133 -0.21 13.20 9.04
N ALA A 134 0.37 12.02 8.82
CA ALA A 134 0.68 11.49 7.49
C ALA A 134 -0.38 10.52 6.95
N ARG A 135 -1.38 10.17 7.77
CA ARG A 135 -2.34 9.11 7.47
C ARG A 135 -3.13 9.39 6.18
N LEU A 136 -3.11 8.41 5.28
CA LEU A 136 -3.97 8.38 4.12
C LEU A 136 -5.36 7.81 4.44
N GLY A 137 -6.27 7.87 3.48
CA GLY A 137 -7.62 7.37 3.71
C GLY A 137 -8.55 7.62 2.54
N THR A 138 -9.84 7.74 2.87
CA THR A 138 -10.80 8.34 1.94
C THR A 138 -10.36 9.76 1.58
N ARG A 139 -10.95 10.34 0.52
CA ARG A 139 -10.67 11.73 0.14
C ARG A 139 -10.77 12.69 1.32
N LYS A 140 -11.76 12.52 2.20
CA LYS A 140 -11.96 13.34 3.41
C LYS A 140 -10.79 13.21 4.39
N VAL A 141 -10.38 11.98 4.72
CA VAL A 141 -9.25 11.73 5.63
C VAL A 141 -7.96 12.29 5.04
N LYS A 142 -7.70 12.01 3.76
CA LYS A 142 -6.51 12.46 3.04
C LYS A 142 -6.39 13.98 3.01
N LEU A 143 -7.50 14.70 2.76
CA LEU A 143 -7.52 16.17 2.77
C LEU A 143 -7.41 16.77 4.18
N ASN A 144 -7.59 15.98 5.23
CA ASN A 144 -7.37 16.42 6.61
C ASN A 144 -5.95 16.11 7.11
N SER A 145 -5.13 15.37 6.35
CA SER A 145 -3.72 15.10 6.69
C SER A 145 -2.89 16.38 6.49
N PRO A 146 -2.27 16.93 7.55
CA PRO A 146 -1.38 18.08 7.43
C PRO A 146 -0.23 17.82 6.44
N MET A 147 0.38 16.64 6.51
CA MET A 147 1.49 16.27 5.62
C MET A 147 1.07 16.20 4.15
N TYR A 148 -0.11 15.65 3.86
CA TYR A 148 -0.61 15.61 2.49
C TYR A 148 -0.92 17.00 1.94
N ASN A 149 -1.51 17.88 2.76
CA ASN A 149 -1.80 19.25 2.35
C ASN A 149 -0.52 20.05 2.09
N LEU A 150 0.50 19.90 2.94
CA LEU A 150 1.82 20.49 2.71
C LEU A 150 2.44 19.98 1.40
N TRP A 151 2.31 18.67 1.13
CA TRP A 151 2.82 18.08 -0.11
C TRP A 151 2.09 18.59 -1.37
N LEU A 152 0.80 18.90 -1.28
CA LEU A 152 0.05 19.52 -2.38
C LEU A 152 0.54 20.94 -2.70
N GLN A 153 1.03 21.66 -1.69
CA GLN A 153 1.56 23.02 -1.82
C GLN A 153 3.04 23.06 -2.20
N ARG A 154 3.70 21.90 -2.33
CA ARG A 154 5.12 21.83 -2.69
C ARG A 154 5.37 22.51 -4.05
N LYS A 155 6.56 23.07 -4.21
CA LYS A 155 7.05 23.49 -5.53
C LYS A 155 7.32 22.22 -6.36
N LYS A 156 6.73 22.17 -7.56
CA LYS A 156 6.88 21.06 -8.51
C LYS A 156 8.12 21.26 -9.38
#